data_AF-A0A960IKT4-F1
#
_entry.id   AF-A0A960IKT4-F1
#
_cell.length_a   1.000
_cell.length_b   1.000
_cell.length_c   1.000
_cell.angle_alpha   90.00
_cell.angle_beta   90.00
_cell.angle_gamma   90.00
#
_symmetry.space_group_name_H-M   'P 1'
#
loop_
_entity.id
_entity.type
_entity.pdbx_description
1 polymer ?
#
loop_
_entity_poly.entity_id
_entity_poly.type
_entity_poly.pdbx_seq_one_letter_code
_entity_poly.pdbx_strand_id
1 'polypeptide(L)'
;MARRTFEEYRSSDQLGALDDDWLQAIEETPEDLDYFLSLAEPLATSGEEERARDLLDLYLEALAEQKLWPLRLELLRRAGKIAVKPNRLQKEVMATVEATWGDRPMLREMVEHVGLQRSIDEPAKLWDRVTRLQSLLIFDVGTVVAMSGQGVGSVVEVNLPLESLKLDFEKKKGVTVGFRAAAKLLKPLPEGHLLRRQLEDPEGLAKLRDEDPAELLRAALDTSEKPMSASEIRELLTSTVDASQWTSWWAAARKHPQVIASTGGRQTYRWEASAADALAVIRATFDRAEPRARIEIFRKNAARDEALAREMAGDLASTAAELAASQPGLAFEVWFLLERAGRLPEALDSVVEELVGPGADAAALLAGVEDRLLRERALGMIRERRDDWVEVYREHFQREADPRVLTLLLDGIAEGAPEVADRLLDDLLAQPRRSPAAFVWLCERASEEEAL
;
A
#
# COMPACT_ATOMS: atom_id res chain seq x y z
N MET A 1 -36.32 11.72 -7.39
CA MET A 1 -37.31 12.29 -8.34
C MET A 1 -36.62 12.94 -9.53
N ALA A 2 -37.36 13.26 -10.61
CA ALA A 2 -36.83 14.08 -11.70
C ALA A 2 -36.56 15.50 -11.16
N ARG A 3 -35.30 15.84 -10.94
CA ARG A 3 -34.88 17.17 -10.47
C ARG A 3 -35.15 18.18 -11.56
N ARG A 4 -36.15 19.02 -11.35
CA ARG A 4 -36.51 20.10 -12.27
C ARG A 4 -35.60 21.30 -12.04
N THR A 5 -35.27 21.98 -13.11
CA THR A 5 -34.53 23.25 -13.12
C THR A 5 -35.47 24.43 -12.90
N PHE A 6 -34.92 25.59 -12.52
CA PHE A 6 -35.70 26.81 -12.35
C PHE A 6 -36.49 27.19 -13.62
N GLU A 7 -35.91 26.99 -14.80
CA GLU A 7 -36.55 27.28 -16.09
C GLU A 7 -37.77 26.37 -16.36
N GLU A 8 -37.74 25.13 -15.89
CA GLU A 8 -38.87 24.18 -16.01
C GLU A 8 -40.04 24.56 -15.11
N TYR A 9 -39.77 25.04 -13.88
CA TYR A 9 -40.81 25.56 -13.00
C TYR A 9 -41.43 26.86 -13.54
N ARG A 10 -40.60 27.75 -14.09
CA ARG A 10 -41.04 29.03 -14.66
C ARG A 10 -41.84 28.86 -15.94
N SER A 11 -41.41 27.98 -16.84
CA SER A 11 -42.10 27.71 -18.12
C SER A 11 -43.44 27.00 -17.94
N SER A 12 -43.62 26.27 -16.84
CA SER A 12 -44.85 25.53 -16.54
C SER A 12 -45.84 26.30 -15.66
N ASP A 13 -45.52 27.53 -15.21
CA ASP A 13 -46.26 28.30 -14.20
C ASP A 13 -46.51 27.50 -12.89
N GLN A 14 -45.58 26.60 -12.57
CA GLN A 14 -45.67 25.66 -11.45
C GLN A 14 -44.84 26.12 -10.25
N LEU A 15 -44.71 27.43 -10.03
CA LEU A 15 -43.93 27.93 -8.89
C LEU A 15 -44.48 27.38 -7.56
N GLY A 16 -45.78 27.07 -7.43
CA GLY A 16 -46.32 26.38 -6.25
C GLY A 16 -45.74 24.98 -6.01
N ALA A 17 -45.44 24.21 -7.06
CA ALA A 17 -44.85 22.88 -6.94
C ALA A 17 -43.35 22.93 -6.56
N LEU A 18 -42.69 24.08 -6.74
CA LEU A 18 -41.31 24.28 -6.32
C LEU A 18 -41.16 24.14 -4.80
N ASP A 19 -42.12 24.64 -4.01
CA ASP A 19 -42.02 24.60 -2.54
C ASP A 19 -42.14 23.16 -2.03
N ASP A 20 -43.06 22.38 -2.61
CA ASP A 20 -43.25 20.96 -2.29
C ASP A 20 -42.01 20.14 -2.71
N ASP A 21 -41.51 20.34 -3.93
CA ASP A 21 -40.32 19.66 -4.45
C ASP A 21 -39.05 20.07 -3.65
N TRP A 22 -38.99 21.32 -3.15
CA TRP A 22 -37.92 21.83 -2.29
C TRP A 22 -37.93 21.15 -0.91
N LEU A 23 -39.10 21.09 -0.27
CA LEU A 23 -39.29 20.40 1.00
C LEU A 23 -38.90 18.93 0.92
N GLN A 24 -39.36 18.25 -0.14
CA GLN A 24 -38.98 16.87 -0.38
C GLN A 24 -37.47 16.71 -0.61
N ALA A 25 -36.84 17.63 -1.36
CA ALA A 25 -35.41 17.59 -1.57
C ALA A 25 -34.60 17.80 -0.28
N ILE A 26 -35.09 18.60 0.68
CA ILE A 26 -34.47 18.77 2.01
C ILE A 26 -34.49 17.44 2.78
N GLU A 27 -35.56 16.65 2.65
CA GLU A 27 -35.67 15.35 3.32
C GLU A 27 -34.82 14.27 2.64
N GLU A 28 -34.76 14.26 1.31
CA GLU A 28 -34.08 13.23 0.52
C GLU A 28 -32.57 13.48 0.35
N THR A 29 -32.18 14.73 0.05
CA THR A 29 -30.79 15.09 -0.31
C THR A 29 -30.38 16.47 0.24
N PRO A 30 -30.37 16.67 1.58
CA PRO A 30 -29.99 17.94 2.21
C PRO A 30 -28.52 18.34 2.00
N GLU A 31 -27.67 17.46 1.47
CA GLU A 31 -26.27 17.77 1.16
C GLU A 31 -26.06 18.45 -0.20
N ASP A 32 -27.07 18.43 -1.07
CA ASP A 32 -26.96 18.95 -2.44
C ASP A 32 -27.16 20.46 -2.52
N LEU A 33 -26.20 21.18 -1.93
CA LEU A 33 -26.22 22.63 -1.85
C LEU A 33 -26.33 23.30 -3.24
N ASP A 34 -25.70 22.70 -4.26
CA ASP A 34 -25.71 23.25 -5.61
C ASP A 34 -27.11 23.19 -6.25
N TYR A 35 -27.86 22.11 -6.01
CA TYR A 35 -29.26 22.03 -6.44
C TYR A 35 -30.10 23.16 -5.85
N PHE A 36 -30.09 23.35 -4.52
CA PHE A 36 -30.87 24.39 -3.86
C PHE A 36 -30.48 25.80 -4.32
N LEU A 37 -29.19 26.07 -4.46
CA LEU A 37 -28.71 27.37 -4.93
C LEU A 37 -29.05 27.63 -6.40
N SER A 38 -29.03 26.59 -7.24
CA SER A 38 -29.44 26.70 -8.65
C SER A 38 -30.91 27.11 -8.83
N LEU A 39 -31.75 26.89 -7.81
CA LEU A 39 -33.15 27.30 -7.81
C LEU A 39 -33.34 28.66 -7.11
N ALA A 40 -32.68 28.88 -5.98
CA ALA A 40 -32.88 30.07 -5.16
C ALA A 40 -32.23 31.34 -5.75
N GLU A 41 -31.04 31.25 -6.37
CA GLU A 41 -30.38 32.43 -6.94
C GLU A 41 -31.16 33.02 -8.15
N PRO A 42 -31.64 32.21 -9.13
CA PRO A 42 -32.51 32.71 -10.18
C PRO A 42 -33.86 33.22 -9.68
N LEU A 43 -34.43 32.59 -8.64
CA LEU A 43 -35.69 33.01 -8.04
C LEU A 43 -35.55 34.41 -7.42
N ALA A 44 -34.47 34.66 -6.68
CA ALA A 44 -34.17 35.96 -6.09
C ALA A 44 -33.95 37.07 -7.14
N THR A 45 -33.28 36.76 -8.25
CA THR A 45 -33.03 37.72 -9.34
C THR A 45 -34.25 37.95 -10.23
N SER A 46 -35.24 37.05 -10.20
CA SER A 46 -36.49 37.12 -10.99
C SER A 46 -37.59 37.98 -10.37
N GLY A 47 -37.34 38.63 -9.22
CA GLY A 47 -38.31 39.47 -8.51
C GLY A 47 -39.04 38.76 -7.36
N GLU A 48 -38.78 37.47 -7.13
CA GLU A 48 -39.35 36.65 -6.06
C GLU A 48 -38.36 36.51 -4.88
N GLU A 49 -37.73 37.62 -4.49
CA GLU A 49 -36.66 37.64 -3.47
C GLU A 49 -37.16 37.19 -2.08
N GLU A 50 -38.41 37.51 -1.73
CA GLU A 50 -39.02 37.08 -0.47
C GLU A 50 -39.19 35.56 -0.42
N ARG A 51 -39.72 34.96 -1.49
CA ARG A 51 -39.87 33.50 -1.58
C ARG A 51 -38.53 32.78 -1.57
N ALA A 52 -37.54 33.28 -2.32
CA ALA A 52 -36.19 32.73 -2.30
C ALA A 52 -35.58 32.79 -0.89
N ARG A 53 -35.82 33.89 -0.16
CA ARG A 53 -35.39 34.02 1.23
C ARG A 53 -36.08 33.00 2.13
N ASP A 54 -37.40 32.85 2.03
CA ASP A 54 -38.17 31.92 2.88
C ASP A 54 -37.75 30.46 2.65
N LEU A 55 -37.54 30.05 1.39
CA LEU A 55 -37.03 28.71 1.06
C LEU A 55 -35.61 28.46 1.59
N LEU A 56 -34.73 29.47 1.51
CA LEU A 56 -33.38 29.37 2.06
C LEU A 56 -33.35 29.40 3.59
N ASP A 57 -34.25 30.14 4.24
CA ASP A 57 -34.39 30.17 5.71
C ASP A 57 -34.87 28.81 6.22
N LEU A 58 -35.89 28.23 5.56
CA LEU A 58 -36.37 26.88 5.82
C LEU A 58 -35.26 25.83 5.67
N TYR A 59 -34.41 25.97 4.65
CA TYR A 59 -33.26 25.09 4.47
C TYR A 59 -32.19 25.29 5.55
N LEU A 60 -31.93 26.53 5.98
CA LEU A 60 -31.03 26.82 7.12
C LEU A 60 -31.53 26.19 8.42
N GLU A 61 -32.84 26.24 8.68
CA GLU A 61 -33.48 25.60 9.84
C GLU A 61 -33.38 24.08 9.76
N ALA A 62 -33.69 23.48 8.60
CA ALA A 62 -33.58 22.03 8.41
C ALA A 62 -32.14 21.52 8.60
N LEU A 63 -31.14 22.21 8.05
CA LEU A 63 -29.73 21.86 8.27
C LEU A 63 -29.34 21.95 9.75
N ALA A 64 -29.95 22.87 10.51
CA ALA A 64 -29.75 22.98 11.95
C ALA A 64 -30.32 21.80 12.72
N GLU A 65 -31.57 21.45 12.43
CA GLU A 65 -32.29 20.35 13.07
C GLU A 65 -31.57 19.01 12.84
N GLN A 66 -31.07 18.81 11.63
CA GLN A 66 -30.29 17.64 11.24
C GLN A 66 -28.81 17.71 11.71
N LYS A 67 -28.40 18.80 12.37
CA LYS A 67 -27.02 19.04 12.84
C LYS A 67 -25.96 19.01 11.72
N LEU A 68 -26.35 19.36 10.50
CA LEU A 68 -25.49 19.47 9.32
C LEU A 68 -24.77 20.83 9.30
N TRP A 69 -24.02 21.13 10.36
CA TRP A 69 -23.42 22.44 10.58
C TRP A 69 -22.40 22.90 9.52
N PRO A 70 -21.52 22.03 8.99
CA PRO A 70 -20.61 22.43 7.92
C PRO A 70 -21.35 22.88 6.65
N LEU A 71 -22.42 22.18 6.28
CA LEU A 71 -23.28 22.55 5.16
C LEU A 71 -24.03 23.85 5.42
N ARG A 72 -24.57 24.03 6.65
CA ARG A 72 -25.21 25.29 7.07
C ARG A 72 -24.26 26.48 6.96
N LEU A 73 -23.00 26.33 7.37
CA LEU A 73 -22.00 27.40 7.29
C LEU A 73 -21.67 27.76 5.84
N GLU A 74 -21.57 26.76 4.95
CA GLU A 74 -21.33 26.97 3.51
C GLU A 74 -22.54 27.61 2.82
N LEU A 75 -23.76 27.24 3.19
CA LEU A 75 -24.98 27.88 2.72
C LEU A 75 -25.00 29.38 3.11
N LEU A 76 -24.70 29.70 4.36
CA LEU A 76 -24.57 31.08 4.82
C LEU A 76 -23.47 31.84 4.06
N ARG A 77 -22.38 31.17 3.67
CA ARG A 77 -21.29 31.75 2.89
C ARG A 77 -21.72 32.13 1.48
N ARG A 78 -22.40 31.22 0.80
CA ARG A 78 -22.79 31.36 -0.62
C ARG A 78 -24.04 32.21 -0.79
N ALA A 79 -25.07 31.96 0.00
CA ALA A 79 -26.38 32.59 -0.14
C ALA A 79 -26.85 33.41 1.07
N GLY A 80 -26.01 33.63 2.09
CA GLY A 80 -26.41 34.38 3.29
C GLY A 80 -26.87 35.82 3.03
N LYS A 81 -26.51 36.44 1.89
CA LYS A 81 -27.03 37.76 1.50
C LYS A 81 -28.50 37.72 1.06
N ILE A 82 -28.95 36.58 0.54
CA ILE A 82 -30.32 36.34 0.09
C ILE A 82 -31.13 35.74 1.25
N ALA A 83 -30.59 34.66 1.84
CA ALA A 83 -31.22 33.83 2.86
C ALA A 83 -31.56 34.58 4.16
N VAL A 84 -30.72 35.52 4.58
CA VAL A 84 -30.90 36.21 5.86
C VAL A 84 -30.71 37.71 5.71
N LYS A 85 -31.46 38.47 6.52
CA LYS A 85 -31.33 39.92 6.57
C LYS A 85 -29.89 40.31 6.96
N PRO A 86 -29.31 41.40 6.40
CA PRO A 86 -27.91 41.77 6.66
C PRO A 86 -27.56 41.90 8.15
N ASN A 87 -28.50 42.37 8.97
CA ASN A 87 -28.34 42.53 10.42
C ASN A 87 -28.41 41.21 11.21
N ARG A 88 -28.84 40.11 10.60
CA ARG A 88 -28.93 38.78 11.22
C ARG A 88 -27.81 37.83 10.79
N LEU A 89 -27.19 38.04 9.63
CA LEU A 89 -26.18 37.14 9.08
C LEU A 89 -25.06 36.80 10.07
N GLN A 90 -24.50 37.80 10.75
CA GLN A 90 -23.45 37.58 11.74
C GLN A 90 -23.93 36.71 12.92
N LYS A 91 -25.17 36.88 13.37
CA LYS A 91 -25.76 36.10 14.46
C LYS A 91 -25.94 34.63 14.06
N GLU A 92 -26.41 34.39 12.83
CA GLU A 92 -26.59 33.02 12.31
C GLU A 92 -25.24 32.30 12.10
N VAL A 93 -24.22 33.03 11.61
CA VAL A 93 -22.85 32.51 11.51
C VAL A 93 -22.29 32.18 12.89
N MET A 94 -22.44 33.07 13.88
CA MET A 94 -22.01 32.84 15.26
C MET A 94 -22.69 31.61 15.87
N ALA A 95 -24.01 31.49 15.73
CA ALA A 95 -24.75 30.33 16.22
C ALA A 95 -24.29 29.02 15.57
N THR A 96 -24.00 29.05 14.27
CA THR A 96 -23.50 27.88 13.54
C THR A 96 -22.07 27.51 13.98
N VAL A 97 -21.20 28.51 14.19
CA VAL A 97 -19.83 28.32 14.72
C VAL A 97 -19.86 27.69 16.11
N GLU A 98 -20.70 28.21 17.01
CA GLU A 98 -20.87 27.67 18.37
C GLU A 98 -21.44 26.26 18.35
N ALA A 99 -22.37 25.95 17.45
CA ALA A 99 -22.91 24.60 17.31
C ALA A 99 -21.92 23.60 16.68
N THR A 100 -21.02 24.07 15.80
CA THR A 100 -20.02 23.22 15.13
C THR A 100 -18.83 22.91 16.02
N TRP A 101 -18.33 23.91 16.75
CA TRP A 101 -17.07 23.85 17.48
C TRP A 101 -17.22 24.16 18.97
N GLY A 102 -18.44 24.13 19.51
CA GLY A 102 -18.75 24.49 20.91
C GLY A 102 -17.93 23.76 21.96
N ASP A 103 -17.54 22.52 21.68
CA ASP A 103 -16.77 21.67 22.57
C ASP A 103 -15.25 21.95 22.55
N ARG A 104 -14.80 22.88 21.69
CA ARG A 104 -13.39 23.23 21.52
C ARG A 104 -12.90 24.12 22.67
N PRO A 105 -11.85 23.71 23.42
CA PRO A 105 -11.37 24.45 24.58
C PRO A 105 -11.10 25.94 24.36
N MET A 106 -10.56 26.34 23.19
CA MET A 106 -10.19 27.74 22.92
C MET A 106 -11.16 28.49 22.01
N LEU A 107 -12.37 27.96 21.77
CA LEU A 107 -13.30 28.57 20.81
C LEU A 107 -13.60 30.03 21.16
N ARG A 108 -13.92 30.32 22.43
CA ARG A 108 -14.36 31.64 22.87
C ARG A 108 -13.26 32.69 22.69
N GLU A 109 -12.05 32.36 23.10
CA GLU A 109 -10.89 33.22 23.01
C GLU A 109 -10.47 33.44 21.55
N MET A 110 -10.52 32.40 20.72
CA MET A 110 -10.22 32.51 19.29
C MET A 110 -11.26 33.37 18.55
N VAL A 111 -12.55 33.19 18.85
CA VAL A 111 -13.66 34.03 18.34
C VAL A 111 -13.41 35.49 18.70
N GLU A 112 -13.05 35.77 19.95
CA GLU A 112 -12.76 37.12 20.41
C GLU A 112 -11.54 37.73 19.69
N HIS A 113 -10.49 36.93 19.54
CA HIS A 113 -9.22 37.34 18.91
C HIS A 113 -9.39 37.66 17.42
N VAL A 114 -10.12 36.84 16.65
CA VAL A 114 -10.43 37.17 15.25
C VAL A 114 -11.47 38.30 15.14
N GLY A 115 -12.12 38.64 16.26
CA GLY A 115 -13.11 39.70 16.36
C GLY A 115 -14.45 39.32 15.71
N LEU A 116 -14.82 38.03 15.66
CA LEU A 116 -16.03 37.59 14.97
C LEU A 116 -17.32 38.19 15.58
N GLN A 117 -17.27 38.62 16.85
CA GLN A 117 -18.33 39.30 17.61
C GLN A 117 -18.44 40.81 17.33
N ARG A 118 -17.42 41.45 16.75
CA ARG A 118 -17.43 42.90 16.49
C ARG A 118 -18.32 43.20 15.29
N SER A 119 -19.07 44.30 15.32
CA SER A 119 -19.91 44.73 14.18
C SER A 119 -19.13 44.71 12.87
N ILE A 120 -19.76 44.21 11.81
CA ILE A 120 -19.18 44.07 10.48
C ILE A 120 -20.10 44.71 9.46
N ASP A 121 -19.61 45.76 8.82
CA ASP A 121 -20.37 46.50 7.82
C ASP A 121 -20.32 45.82 6.43
N GLU A 122 -19.35 44.91 6.21
CA GLU A 122 -19.12 44.21 4.94
C GLU A 122 -19.11 42.68 5.10
N PRO A 123 -20.00 41.93 4.43
CA PRO A 123 -20.05 40.46 4.52
C PRO A 123 -18.75 39.74 4.13
N ALA A 124 -17.92 40.32 3.24
CA ALA A 124 -16.63 39.72 2.89
C ALA A 124 -15.68 39.63 4.10
N LYS A 125 -15.65 40.69 4.92
CA LYS A 125 -14.82 40.75 6.14
C LYS A 125 -15.30 39.77 7.21
N LEU A 126 -16.58 39.41 7.22
CA LEU A 126 -17.10 38.33 8.09
C LEU A 126 -16.46 37.00 7.72
N TRP A 127 -16.45 36.64 6.44
CA TRP A 127 -15.89 35.37 5.97
C TRP A 127 -14.36 35.30 6.07
N ASP A 128 -13.66 36.43 5.96
CA ASP A 128 -12.23 36.49 6.29
C ASP A 128 -11.97 36.11 7.76
N ARG A 129 -12.81 36.60 8.69
CA ARG A 129 -12.71 36.25 10.12
C ARG A 129 -13.05 34.78 10.37
N VAL A 130 -14.10 34.26 9.73
CA VAL A 130 -14.46 32.82 9.83
C VAL A 130 -13.33 31.94 9.30
N THR A 131 -12.73 32.30 8.15
CA THR A 131 -11.61 31.54 7.56
C THR A 131 -10.38 31.54 8.49
N ARG A 132 -10.09 32.69 9.12
CA ARG A 132 -9.03 32.80 10.14
C ARG A 132 -9.35 31.94 11.38
N LEU A 133 -10.58 31.98 11.86
CA LEU A 133 -11.02 31.15 12.99
C LEU A 133 -10.83 29.66 12.69
N GLN A 134 -11.31 29.19 11.53
CA GLN A 134 -11.13 27.81 11.10
C GLN A 134 -9.66 27.42 11.05
N SER A 135 -8.79 28.30 10.56
CA SER A 135 -7.34 28.06 10.51
C SER A 135 -6.71 27.93 11.90
N LEU A 136 -7.21 28.66 12.91
CA LEU A 136 -6.73 28.55 14.29
C LEU A 136 -7.26 27.30 14.98
N LEU A 137 -8.54 26.95 14.76
CA LEU A 137 -9.20 25.79 15.35
C LEU A 137 -8.58 24.46 14.91
N ILE A 138 -7.90 24.43 13.76
CA ILE A 138 -7.09 23.27 13.33
C ILE A 138 -6.04 22.91 14.39
N PHE A 139 -5.51 23.89 15.13
CA PHE A 139 -4.45 23.73 16.12
C PHE A 139 -4.91 24.09 17.53
N ASP A 140 -6.15 23.77 17.85
CA ASP A 140 -6.68 23.98 19.20
C ASP A 140 -5.92 23.15 20.26
N VAL A 141 -6.00 23.55 21.52
CA VAL A 141 -5.42 22.82 22.65
C VAL A 141 -5.93 21.37 22.64
N GLY A 142 -5.00 20.43 22.82
CA GLY A 142 -5.27 19.00 22.74
C GLY A 142 -5.13 18.41 21.33
N THR A 143 -4.99 19.23 20.29
CA THR A 143 -4.77 18.71 18.93
C THR A 143 -3.43 17.98 18.86
N VAL A 144 -3.46 16.73 18.39
CA VAL A 144 -2.26 15.94 18.12
C VAL A 144 -1.76 16.23 16.70
N VAL A 145 -0.46 16.50 16.59
CA VAL A 145 0.20 16.89 15.35
C VAL A 145 1.51 16.12 15.15
N ALA A 146 1.91 15.94 13.90
CA ALA A 146 3.23 15.45 13.52
C ALA A 146 4.09 16.59 12.97
N MET A 147 5.36 16.63 13.36
CA MET A 147 6.36 17.56 12.86
C MET A 147 7.61 16.81 12.40
N SER A 148 8.09 17.12 11.19
CA SER A 148 9.30 16.51 10.66
C SER A 148 10.50 16.76 11.59
N GLY A 149 11.23 15.69 11.92
CA GLY A 149 12.39 15.71 12.82
C GLY A 149 12.09 15.79 14.33
N GLN A 150 10.87 16.20 14.74
CA GLN A 150 10.46 16.22 16.16
C GLN A 150 9.52 15.06 16.52
N GLY A 151 8.84 14.45 15.53
CA GLY A 151 7.91 13.35 15.74
C GLY A 151 6.50 13.82 16.06
N VAL A 152 5.78 13.03 16.85
CA VAL A 152 4.39 13.30 17.25
C VAL A 152 4.37 14.12 18.54
N GLY A 153 3.46 15.08 18.61
CA GLY A 153 3.23 15.89 19.80
C GLY A 153 1.81 16.41 19.89
N SER A 154 1.50 17.10 20.98
CA SER A 154 0.20 17.72 21.20
C SER A 154 0.35 19.22 21.44
N VAL A 155 -0.66 19.99 21.02
CA VAL A 155 -0.76 21.41 21.35
C VAL A 155 -1.18 21.53 22.80
N VAL A 156 -0.31 22.08 23.64
CA VAL A 156 -0.58 22.27 25.08
C VAL A 156 -1.09 23.67 25.40
N GLU A 157 -0.76 24.66 24.57
CA GLU A 157 -1.14 26.06 24.78
C GLU A 157 -1.24 26.79 23.44
N VAL A 158 -2.25 27.64 23.30
CA VAL A 158 -2.41 28.57 22.18
C VAL A 158 -2.26 30.00 22.71
N ASN A 159 -1.17 30.66 22.37
CA ASN A 159 -0.90 32.03 22.77
C ASN A 159 -1.32 33.01 21.66
N LEU A 160 -2.55 33.52 21.79
CA LEU A 160 -3.15 34.43 20.81
C LEU A 160 -2.43 35.80 20.71
N PRO A 161 -2.00 36.45 21.82
CA PRO A 161 -1.25 37.72 21.73
C PRO A 161 0.09 37.61 21.01
N LEU A 162 0.80 36.49 21.16
CA LEU A 162 2.08 36.24 20.51
C LEU A 162 1.95 35.48 19.17
N GLU A 163 0.72 35.20 18.74
CA GLU A 163 0.40 34.38 17.56
C GLU A 163 1.25 33.09 17.49
N SER A 164 1.33 32.36 18.61
CA SER A 164 2.18 31.17 18.72
C SER A 164 1.50 30.02 19.46
N LEU A 165 1.90 28.80 19.10
CA LEU A 165 1.49 27.53 19.70
C LEU A 165 2.64 26.99 20.52
N LYS A 166 2.34 26.42 21.68
CA LYS A 166 3.29 25.62 22.45
C LYS A 166 2.94 24.15 22.30
N LEU A 167 3.93 23.35 21.94
CA LEU A 167 3.77 21.93 21.65
C LEU A 167 4.66 21.09 22.54
N ASP A 168 4.11 19.97 23.00
CA ASP A 168 4.86 18.93 23.69
C ASP A 168 5.00 17.72 22.76
N PHE A 169 6.23 17.49 22.29
CA PHE A 169 6.63 16.28 21.57
C PHE A 169 7.21 15.25 22.54
N GLU A 170 7.23 13.99 22.12
CA GLU A 170 7.80 12.88 22.92
C GLU A 170 9.26 13.15 23.34
N LYS A 171 10.07 13.69 22.41
CA LYS A 171 11.50 13.97 22.65
C LYS A 171 11.75 15.34 23.29
N LYS A 172 10.87 16.32 23.09
CA LYS A 172 11.09 17.71 23.50
C LYS A 172 9.77 18.41 23.84
N LYS A 173 9.67 18.87 25.08
CA LYS A 173 8.52 19.63 25.59
C LYS A 173 8.73 21.13 25.44
N GLY A 174 7.62 21.87 25.33
CA GLY A 174 7.59 23.33 25.29
C GLY A 174 8.15 23.95 24.00
N VAL A 175 8.01 23.27 22.87
CA VAL A 175 8.44 23.81 21.57
C VAL A 175 7.43 24.88 21.11
N THR A 176 7.90 26.10 20.89
CA THR A 176 7.05 27.20 20.42
C THR A 176 7.09 27.32 18.89
N VAL A 177 5.92 27.37 18.24
CA VAL A 177 5.76 27.53 16.79
C VAL A 177 4.76 28.64 16.49
N GLY A 178 5.12 29.64 15.69
CA GLY A 178 4.20 30.71 15.28
C GLY A 178 3.09 30.22 14.34
N PHE A 179 1.91 30.84 14.36
CA PHE A 179 0.74 30.43 13.56
C PHE A 179 1.03 30.31 12.06
N ARG A 180 1.78 31.27 11.49
CA ARG A 180 2.17 31.23 10.07
C ARG A 180 3.08 30.06 9.71
N ALA A 181 3.89 29.60 10.66
CA ALA A 181 4.78 28.46 10.49
C ALA A 181 4.05 27.14 10.76
N ALA A 182 3.08 27.13 11.66
CA ALA A 182 2.31 25.95 12.04
C ALA A 182 1.70 25.24 10.83
N ALA A 183 1.03 25.97 9.94
CA ALA A 183 0.42 25.41 8.72
C ALA A 183 1.42 24.74 7.75
N LYS A 184 2.72 25.06 7.84
CA LYS A 184 3.78 24.49 6.99
C LYS A 184 4.56 23.38 7.69
N LEU A 185 4.71 23.46 9.00
CA LEU A 185 5.58 22.59 9.79
C LEU A 185 4.82 21.46 10.50
N LEU A 186 3.54 21.67 10.79
CA LEU A 186 2.71 20.76 11.56
C LEU A 186 1.65 20.13 10.67
N LYS A 187 1.54 18.80 10.74
CA LYS A 187 0.45 18.04 10.12
C LYS A 187 -0.49 17.55 11.24
N PRO A 188 -1.73 18.05 11.32
CA PRO A 188 -2.73 17.52 12.25
C PRO A 188 -2.99 16.04 11.98
N LEU A 189 -3.09 15.24 13.05
CA LEU A 189 -3.37 13.82 12.96
C LEU A 189 -4.84 13.56 13.34
N PRO A 190 -5.64 12.98 12.43
CA PRO A 190 -7.05 12.68 12.72
C PRO A 190 -7.17 11.62 13.82
N GLU A 191 -8.36 11.52 14.41
CA GLU A 191 -8.69 10.45 15.35
C GLU A 191 -8.49 9.08 14.70
N GLY A 192 -7.98 8.12 15.49
CA GLY A 192 -7.68 6.77 15.00
C GLY A 192 -6.36 6.62 14.24
N HIS A 193 -5.69 7.70 13.83
CA HIS A 193 -4.38 7.62 13.16
C HIS A 193 -3.34 6.92 14.07
N LEU A 194 -2.55 5.99 13.53
CA LEU A 194 -1.60 5.16 14.31
C LEU A 194 -0.70 6.02 15.23
N LEU A 195 -0.02 7.01 14.65
CA LEU A 195 0.86 7.92 15.37
C LEU A 195 0.17 8.67 16.53
N ARG A 196 -1.13 8.98 16.39
CA ARG A 196 -1.91 9.62 17.46
C ARG A 196 -2.24 8.61 18.55
N ARG A 197 -2.64 7.38 18.18
CA ARG A 197 -2.90 6.28 19.13
C ARG A 197 -1.65 5.89 19.91
N GLN A 198 -0.45 5.99 19.33
CA GLN A 198 0.80 5.75 20.07
C GLN A 198 0.99 6.72 21.24
N LEU A 199 0.47 7.94 21.12
CA LEU A 199 0.53 8.94 22.18
C LEU A 199 -0.63 8.80 23.18
N GLU A 200 -1.85 8.59 22.69
CA GLU A 200 -3.08 8.64 23.49
C GLU A 200 -3.51 7.28 24.08
N ASP A 201 -3.23 6.17 23.39
CA ASP A 201 -3.71 4.81 23.73
C ASP A 201 -2.64 3.74 23.44
N PRO A 202 -1.49 3.77 24.16
CA PRO A 202 -0.44 2.77 24.00
C PRO A 202 -0.90 1.37 24.44
N GLU A 203 -1.78 1.28 25.45
CA GLU A 203 -2.31 -0.01 25.93
C GLU A 203 -3.23 -0.67 24.90
N GLY A 204 -4.10 0.08 24.24
CA GLY A 204 -4.96 -0.45 23.17
C GLY A 204 -4.16 -0.87 21.95
N LEU A 205 -3.06 -0.20 21.62
CA LEU A 205 -2.13 -0.66 20.57
C LEU A 205 -1.38 -1.93 20.97
N ALA A 206 -1.00 -2.08 22.24
CA ALA A 206 -0.38 -3.32 22.73
C ALA A 206 -1.36 -4.51 22.66
N LYS A 207 -2.64 -4.30 22.99
CA LYS A 207 -3.68 -5.31 22.77
C LYS A 207 -3.84 -5.65 21.29
N LEU A 208 -3.91 -4.63 20.42
CA LEU A 208 -4.03 -4.83 18.98
C LEU A 208 -2.83 -5.61 18.41
N ARG A 209 -1.61 -5.32 18.88
CA ARG A 209 -0.40 -6.08 18.52
C ARG A 209 -0.55 -7.57 18.81
N ASP A 210 -1.12 -7.91 19.96
CA ASP A 210 -1.19 -9.30 20.45
C ASP A 210 -2.41 -10.05 19.89
N GLU A 211 -3.55 -9.37 19.75
CA GLU A 211 -4.83 -9.96 19.30
C GLU A 211 -4.98 -9.95 17.77
N ASP A 212 -4.61 -8.85 17.11
CA ASP A 212 -4.69 -8.70 15.65
C ASP A 212 -3.45 -7.99 15.05
N PRO A 213 -2.34 -8.74 14.88
CA PRO A 213 -1.12 -8.23 14.25
C PRO A 213 -1.33 -7.64 12.86
N ALA A 214 -2.31 -8.15 12.11
CA ALA A 214 -2.57 -7.73 10.74
C ALA A 214 -3.22 -6.35 10.70
N GLU A 215 -4.16 -6.09 11.60
CA GLU A 215 -4.81 -4.79 11.74
C GLU A 215 -3.83 -3.70 12.21
N LEU A 216 -2.88 -4.04 13.10
CA LEU A 216 -1.79 -3.12 13.44
C LEU A 216 -0.91 -2.80 12.22
N LEU A 217 -0.62 -3.79 11.37
CA LEU A 217 0.10 -3.57 10.13
C LEU A 217 -0.70 -2.72 9.14
N ARG A 218 -2.02 -2.92 9.02
CA ARG A 218 -2.90 -2.04 8.22
C ARG A 218 -2.78 -0.60 8.69
N ALA A 219 -2.94 -0.35 9.99
CA ALA A 219 -2.83 0.98 10.56
C ALA A 219 -1.46 1.64 10.31
N ALA A 220 -0.38 0.85 10.28
CA ALA A 220 0.95 1.35 9.91
C ALA A 220 1.06 1.70 8.43
N LEU A 221 0.53 0.86 7.55
CA LEU A 221 0.55 1.10 6.10
C LEU A 221 -0.34 2.29 5.71
N ASP A 222 -1.48 2.50 6.38
CA ASP A 222 -2.38 3.64 6.16
C ASP A 222 -1.75 5.01 6.49
N THR A 223 -0.62 5.03 7.20
CA THR A 223 0.11 6.28 7.48
C THR A 223 0.78 6.88 6.24
N SER A 224 0.98 6.07 5.19
CA SER A 224 1.68 6.44 3.96
C SER A 224 0.91 5.99 2.74
N GLU A 225 0.69 6.91 1.80
CA GLU A 225 0.14 6.58 0.48
C GLU A 225 1.08 5.71 -0.37
N LYS A 226 2.38 5.70 -0.02
CA LYS A 226 3.41 4.92 -0.72
C LYS A 226 3.67 3.58 -0.02
N PRO A 227 3.95 2.50 -0.78
CA PRO A 227 4.36 1.22 -0.22
C PRO A 227 5.57 1.37 0.71
N MET A 228 5.55 0.69 1.84
CA MET A 228 6.58 0.80 2.87
C MET A 228 7.44 -0.46 2.95
N SER A 229 8.74 -0.30 3.17
CA SER A 229 9.65 -1.40 3.48
C SER A 229 9.46 -1.90 4.91
N ALA A 230 9.89 -3.14 5.18
CA ALA A 230 9.84 -3.70 6.54
C ALA A 230 10.65 -2.86 7.56
N SER A 231 11.72 -2.18 7.13
CA SER A 231 12.50 -1.27 7.99
C SER A 231 11.73 0.00 8.34
N GLU A 232 11.02 0.60 7.39
CA GLU A 232 10.21 1.81 7.64
C GLU A 232 9.04 1.47 8.58
N ILE A 233 8.40 0.31 8.40
CA ILE A 233 7.33 -0.16 9.30
C ILE A 233 7.87 -0.45 10.70
N ARG A 234 9.06 -1.06 10.80
CA ARG A 234 9.71 -1.32 12.09
C ARG A 234 10.03 -0.04 12.84
N GLU A 235 10.52 0.98 12.14
CA GLU A 235 10.82 2.28 12.74
C GLU A 235 9.55 2.92 13.31
N LEU A 236 8.45 2.93 12.53
CA LEU A 236 7.15 3.42 12.98
C LEU A 236 6.62 2.71 14.23
N LEU A 237 6.83 1.39 14.34
CA LEU A 237 6.29 0.56 15.41
C LEU A 237 7.24 0.33 16.58
N THR A 238 8.37 1.06 16.65
CA THR A 238 9.40 0.86 17.70
C THR A 238 8.86 1.01 19.12
N SER A 239 7.86 1.88 19.33
CA SER A 239 7.22 2.10 20.65
C SER A 239 6.12 1.07 20.97
N THR A 240 5.70 0.25 20.00
CA THR A 240 4.59 -0.71 20.13
C THR A 240 5.07 -2.17 20.08
N VAL A 241 6.03 -2.47 19.21
CA VAL A 241 6.59 -3.81 18.98
C VAL A 241 8.07 -3.81 19.34
N ASP A 242 8.42 -4.51 20.42
CA ASP A 242 9.80 -4.62 20.86
C ASP A 242 10.67 -5.37 19.86
N ALA A 243 11.98 -5.07 19.86
CA ALA A 243 12.93 -5.69 18.95
C ALA A 243 12.99 -7.22 19.08
N SER A 244 12.70 -7.77 20.27
CA SER A 244 12.65 -9.22 20.53
C SER A 244 11.40 -9.90 19.95
N GLN A 245 10.29 -9.17 19.86
CA GLN A 245 8.99 -9.67 19.36
C GLN A 245 8.82 -9.44 17.86
N TRP A 246 9.63 -8.56 17.26
CA TRP A 246 9.49 -8.17 15.86
C TRP A 246 9.40 -9.35 14.88
N THR A 247 10.28 -10.35 15.00
CA THR A 247 10.34 -11.46 14.05
C THR A 247 9.08 -12.31 14.08
N SER A 248 8.55 -12.62 15.27
CA SER A 248 7.32 -13.41 15.41
C SER A 248 6.09 -12.60 15.01
N TRP A 249 6.01 -11.34 15.45
CA TRP A 249 4.91 -10.44 15.09
C TRP A 249 4.84 -10.22 13.56
N TRP A 250 5.97 -9.91 12.92
CA TRP A 250 6.04 -9.69 11.47
C TRP A 250 5.60 -10.90 10.67
N ALA A 251 5.98 -12.11 11.12
CA ALA A 251 5.58 -13.36 10.48
C ALA A 251 4.07 -13.62 10.59
N ALA A 252 3.40 -13.13 11.64
CA ALA A 252 1.96 -13.20 11.79
C ALA A 252 1.25 -12.11 10.97
N ALA A 253 1.66 -10.85 11.11
CA ALA A 253 1.01 -9.70 10.49
C ALA A 253 0.98 -9.76 8.95
N ARG A 254 2.09 -10.17 8.31
CA ARG A 254 2.19 -10.20 6.85
C ARG A 254 1.40 -11.33 6.16
N LYS A 255 0.81 -12.27 6.92
CA LYS A 255 0.04 -13.39 6.36
C LYS A 255 -1.35 -12.98 5.90
N HIS A 256 -1.79 -11.77 6.22
CA HIS A 256 -3.13 -11.32 5.90
C HIS A 256 -3.36 -11.29 4.38
N PRO A 257 -4.52 -11.79 3.88
CA PRO A 257 -4.80 -11.88 2.44
C PRO A 257 -4.69 -10.55 1.69
N GLN A 258 -4.93 -9.42 2.35
CA GLN A 258 -4.88 -8.07 1.76
C GLN A 258 -3.47 -7.46 1.71
N VAL A 259 -2.49 -8.08 2.37
CA VAL A 259 -1.10 -7.58 2.37
C VAL A 259 -0.39 -8.03 1.10
N ILE A 260 -0.01 -7.09 0.26
CA ILE A 260 0.79 -7.33 -0.94
C ILE A 260 2.23 -6.93 -0.69
N ALA A 261 3.14 -7.83 -1.03
CA ALA A 261 4.57 -7.60 -0.99
C ALA A 261 5.10 -7.50 -2.43
N SER A 262 5.87 -6.46 -2.72
CA SER A 262 6.46 -6.28 -4.03
C SER A 262 7.52 -7.34 -4.34
N THR A 263 7.75 -7.55 -5.64
CA THR A 263 8.74 -8.49 -6.16
C THR A 263 9.96 -7.71 -6.65
N GLY A 264 11.07 -7.79 -5.92
CA GLY A 264 12.32 -7.11 -6.25
C GLY A 264 13.31 -7.10 -5.09
N GLY A 265 14.51 -6.53 -5.33
CA GLY A 265 15.59 -6.52 -4.33
C GLY A 265 15.26 -5.73 -3.04
N ARG A 266 14.42 -4.69 -3.13
CA ARG A 266 13.88 -3.98 -1.96
C ARG A 266 12.38 -4.24 -1.84
N GLN A 267 12.03 -5.20 -1.00
CA GLN A 267 10.64 -5.56 -0.77
C GLN A 267 9.89 -4.45 0.00
N THR A 268 8.75 -4.06 -0.55
CA THR A 268 7.82 -3.08 0.00
C THR A 268 6.43 -3.71 0.13
N TYR A 269 5.63 -3.16 1.03
CA TYR A 269 4.35 -3.71 1.46
C TYR A 269 3.26 -2.66 1.30
N ARG A 270 2.07 -3.12 0.93
CA ARG A 270 0.86 -2.32 0.80
C ARG A 270 -0.35 -3.14 1.24
N TRP A 271 -1.36 -2.44 1.75
CA TRP A 271 -2.67 -3.02 2.04
C TRP A 271 -3.64 -2.70 0.91
N GLU A 272 -4.30 -3.71 0.36
CA GLU A 272 -5.32 -3.55 -0.68
C GLU A 272 -6.74 -3.55 -0.10
N ALA A 273 -7.68 -2.93 -0.81
CA ALA A 273 -9.05 -2.72 -0.31
C ALA A 273 -9.81 -4.03 -0.06
N SER A 274 -9.48 -5.09 -0.81
CA SER A 274 -10.01 -6.43 -0.61
C SER A 274 -8.98 -7.52 -0.91
N ALA A 275 -9.27 -8.76 -0.47
CA ALA A 275 -8.46 -9.92 -0.82
C ALA A 275 -8.49 -10.20 -2.34
N ALA A 276 -9.61 -9.90 -3.02
CA ALA A 276 -9.72 -10.02 -4.47
C ALA A 276 -8.82 -9.03 -5.20
N ASP A 277 -8.76 -7.77 -4.74
CA ASP A 277 -7.86 -6.75 -5.30
C ASP A 277 -6.39 -7.16 -5.12
N ALA A 278 -6.05 -7.69 -3.95
CA ALA A 278 -4.73 -8.25 -3.68
C ALA A 278 -4.36 -9.35 -4.68
N LEU A 279 -5.25 -10.33 -4.92
CA LEU A 279 -5.01 -11.38 -5.92
C LEU A 279 -4.89 -10.83 -7.34
N ALA A 280 -5.72 -9.85 -7.71
CA ALA A 280 -5.65 -9.19 -9.02
C ALA A 280 -4.31 -8.46 -9.24
N VAL A 281 -3.78 -7.79 -8.20
CA VAL A 281 -2.46 -7.14 -8.26
C VAL A 281 -1.33 -8.17 -8.42
N ILE A 282 -1.39 -9.29 -7.70
CA ILE A 282 -0.42 -10.40 -7.86
C ILE A 282 -0.48 -10.93 -9.30
N ARG A 283 -1.68 -11.18 -9.82
CA ARG A 283 -1.88 -11.66 -11.19
C ARG A 283 -1.30 -10.70 -12.23
N ALA A 284 -1.65 -9.42 -12.14
CA ALA A 284 -1.14 -8.41 -13.06
C ALA A 284 0.40 -8.25 -13.00
N THR A 285 0.99 -8.46 -11.83
CA THR A 285 2.45 -8.44 -11.65
C THR A 285 3.09 -9.68 -12.30
N PHE A 286 2.48 -10.86 -12.13
CA PHE A 286 2.91 -12.10 -12.77
C PHE A 286 2.88 -11.99 -14.30
N ASP A 287 1.78 -11.49 -14.87
CA ASP A 287 1.61 -11.41 -16.33
C ASP A 287 2.68 -10.54 -17.00
N ARG A 288 3.11 -9.46 -16.34
CA ARG A 288 4.12 -8.51 -16.83
C ARG A 288 5.57 -8.94 -16.55
N ALA A 289 5.77 -9.95 -15.71
CA ALA A 289 7.09 -10.38 -15.30
C ALA A 289 7.76 -11.25 -16.37
N GLU A 290 9.08 -11.14 -16.46
CA GLU A 290 9.92 -12.06 -17.25
C GLU A 290 9.81 -13.51 -16.71
N PRO A 291 10.07 -14.54 -17.53
CA PRO A 291 9.86 -15.94 -17.16
C PRO A 291 10.48 -16.37 -15.80
N ARG A 292 11.72 -16.00 -15.51
CA ARG A 292 12.36 -16.32 -14.20
C ARG A 292 11.72 -15.57 -13.04
N ALA A 293 11.29 -14.33 -13.25
CA ALA A 293 10.58 -13.58 -12.20
C ALA A 293 9.19 -14.18 -11.91
N ARG A 294 8.53 -14.77 -12.92
CA ARG A 294 7.28 -15.51 -12.73
C ARG A 294 7.44 -16.72 -11.80
N ILE A 295 8.56 -17.44 -11.86
CA ILE A 295 8.90 -18.53 -10.92
C ILE A 295 8.90 -18.04 -9.47
N GLU A 296 9.54 -16.91 -9.19
CA GLU A 296 9.60 -16.32 -7.84
C GLU A 296 8.23 -15.84 -7.36
N ILE A 297 7.44 -15.22 -8.25
CA ILE A 297 6.09 -14.76 -7.93
C ILE A 297 5.20 -15.96 -7.58
N PHE A 298 5.25 -17.02 -8.39
CA PHE A 298 4.52 -18.25 -8.13
C PHE A 298 4.92 -18.86 -6.78
N ARG A 299 6.23 -19.04 -6.53
CA ARG A 299 6.72 -19.64 -5.28
C ARG A 299 6.25 -18.89 -4.04
N LYS A 300 6.15 -17.56 -4.11
CA LYS A 300 5.73 -16.71 -2.98
C LYS A 300 4.21 -16.68 -2.77
N ASN A 301 3.42 -16.88 -3.82
CA ASN A 301 1.97 -16.61 -3.78
C ASN A 301 1.08 -17.83 -4.04
N ALA A 302 1.61 -18.96 -4.51
CA ALA A 302 0.82 -20.16 -4.83
C ALA A 302 0.07 -20.77 -3.64
N ALA A 303 0.45 -20.45 -2.39
CA ALA A 303 -0.25 -20.89 -1.19
C ALA A 303 -1.41 -19.96 -0.77
N ARG A 304 -1.58 -18.79 -1.39
CA ARG A 304 -2.57 -17.79 -0.98
C ARG A 304 -3.98 -18.12 -1.47
N ASP A 305 -4.08 -18.62 -2.70
CA ASP A 305 -5.35 -18.94 -3.35
C ASP A 305 -5.16 -20.06 -4.37
N GLU A 306 -6.07 -21.03 -4.34
CA GLU A 306 -6.00 -22.25 -5.14
C GLU A 306 -6.31 -21.99 -6.62
N ALA A 307 -7.24 -21.07 -6.91
CA ALA A 307 -7.60 -20.73 -8.28
C ALA A 307 -6.48 -19.96 -8.97
N LEU A 308 -5.95 -18.92 -8.32
CA LEU A 308 -4.81 -18.15 -8.81
C LEU A 308 -3.57 -19.05 -9.02
N ALA A 309 -3.30 -19.96 -8.09
CA ALA A 309 -2.19 -20.90 -8.23
C ALA A 309 -2.35 -21.81 -9.45
N ARG A 310 -3.57 -22.30 -9.72
CA ARG A 310 -3.84 -23.12 -10.91
C ARG A 310 -3.64 -22.35 -12.21
N GLU A 311 -4.10 -21.11 -12.26
CA GLU A 311 -3.93 -20.25 -13.44
C GLU A 311 -2.45 -19.95 -13.72
N MET A 312 -1.70 -19.48 -12.70
CA MET A 312 -0.27 -19.21 -12.85
C MET A 312 0.52 -20.48 -13.22
N ALA A 313 0.14 -21.64 -12.69
CA ALA A 313 0.76 -22.92 -13.06
C ALA A 313 0.52 -23.27 -14.53
N GLY A 314 -0.68 -23.02 -15.06
CA GLY A 314 -0.99 -23.22 -16.47
C GLY A 314 -0.17 -22.31 -17.40
N ASP A 315 -0.03 -21.03 -17.03
CA ASP A 315 0.76 -20.07 -17.80
C ASP A 315 2.26 -20.40 -17.76
N LEU A 316 2.78 -20.80 -16.59
CA LEU A 316 4.14 -21.30 -16.44
C LEU A 316 4.37 -22.55 -17.28
N ALA A 317 3.43 -23.50 -17.26
CA ALA A 317 3.54 -24.73 -18.02
C ALA A 317 3.57 -24.50 -19.53
N SER A 318 2.70 -23.62 -20.02
CA SER A 318 2.71 -23.21 -21.43
C SER A 318 4.04 -22.56 -21.81
N THR A 319 4.55 -21.66 -20.95
CA THR A 319 5.87 -21.03 -21.13
C THR A 319 7.00 -22.06 -21.17
N ALA A 320 6.97 -23.07 -20.29
CA ALA A 320 8.01 -24.10 -20.24
C ALA A 320 8.01 -24.98 -21.50
N ALA A 321 6.83 -25.36 -21.99
CA ALA A 321 6.70 -26.12 -23.23
C ALA A 321 7.23 -25.35 -24.45
N GLU A 322 6.91 -24.05 -24.56
CA GLU A 322 7.42 -23.19 -25.64
C GLU A 322 8.95 -23.01 -25.58
N LEU A 323 9.50 -22.93 -24.37
CA LEU A 323 10.93 -22.72 -24.13
C LEU A 323 11.77 -24.00 -24.14
N ALA A 324 11.16 -25.20 -24.11
CA ALA A 324 11.88 -26.46 -23.96
C ALA A 324 13.01 -26.64 -24.98
N ALA A 325 12.77 -26.28 -26.25
CA ALA A 325 13.76 -26.43 -27.31
C ALA A 325 14.82 -25.30 -27.34
N SER A 326 14.47 -24.09 -26.92
CA SER A 326 15.35 -22.90 -27.07
C SER A 326 16.09 -22.52 -25.79
N GLN A 327 15.49 -22.80 -24.63
CA GLN A 327 16.00 -22.52 -23.28
C GLN A 327 15.67 -23.68 -22.32
N PRO A 328 16.22 -24.89 -22.57
CA PRO A 328 15.89 -26.09 -21.80
C PRO A 328 16.13 -25.95 -20.30
N GLY A 329 17.17 -25.21 -19.88
CA GLY A 329 17.45 -24.97 -18.47
C GLY A 329 16.32 -24.24 -17.74
N LEU A 330 15.77 -23.19 -18.34
CA LEU A 330 14.64 -22.46 -17.78
C LEU A 330 13.34 -23.30 -17.79
N ALA A 331 13.10 -24.04 -18.88
CA ALA A 331 11.97 -24.96 -18.95
C ALA A 331 12.03 -26.02 -17.84
N PHE A 332 13.22 -26.55 -17.53
CA PHE A 332 13.45 -27.47 -16.43
C PHE A 332 13.22 -26.84 -15.06
N GLU A 333 13.66 -25.60 -14.83
CA GLU A 333 13.38 -24.87 -13.58
C GLU A 333 11.87 -24.73 -13.32
N VAL A 334 11.11 -24.41 -14.37
CA VAL A 334 9.64 -24.31 -14.30
C VAL A 334 9.01 -25.68 -14.06
N TRP A 335 9.43 -26.70 -14.82
CA TRP A 335 8.93 -28.07 -14.67
C TRP A 335 9.10 -28.56 -13.24
N PHE A 336 10.31 -28.45 -12.70
CA PHE A 336 10.63 -28.90 -11.35
C PHE A 336 9.87 -28.10 -10.27
N LEU A 337 9.70 -26.79 -10.47
CA LEU A 337 8.88 -25.96 -9.57
C LEU A 337 7.45 -26.49 -9.47
N LEU A 338 6.83 -26.79 -10.61
CA LEU A 338 5.44 -27.26 -10.69
C LEU A 338 5.29 -28.70 -10.18
N GLU A 339 6.24 -29.59 -10.49
CA GLU A 339 6.32 -30.95 -9.91
C GLU A 339 6.36 -30.89 -8.38
N ARG A 340 7.32 -30.12 -7.83
CA ARG A 340 7.48 -29.98 -6.38
C ARG A 340 6.29 -29.33 -5.68
N ALA A 341 5.57 -28.46 -6.39
CA ALA A 341 4.34 -27.84 -5.88
C ALA A 341 3.13 -28.79 -5.93
N GLY A 342 3.25 -29.98 -6.53
CA GLY A 342 2.13 -30.90 -6.75
C GLY A 342 1.11 -30.36 -7.75
N ARG A 343 1.56 -29.51 -8.68
CA ARG A 343 0.72 -28.75 -9.63
C ARG A 343 1.20 -28.89 -11.07
N LEU A 344 1.93 -29.97 -11.38
CA LEU A 344 2.39 -30.27 -12.73
C LEU A 344 1.19 -30.57 -13.63
N PRO A 345 0.95 -29.78 -14.69
CA PRO A 345 -0.12 -30.08 -15.64
C PRO A 345 0.27 -31.25 -16.54
N GLU A 346 -0.70 -32.06 -16.98
CA GLU A 346 -0.48 -33.22 -17.87
C GLU A 346 0.31 -32.86 -19.15
N ALA A 347 0.16 -31.62 -19.64
CA ALA A 347 0.88 -31.12 -20.81
C ALA A 347 2.42 -31.11 -20.64
N LEU A 348 2.92 -31.13 -19.40
CA LEU A 348 4.35 -31.17 -19.09
C LEU A 348 4.87 -32.57 -18.73
N ASP A 349 4.00 -33.59 -18.70
CA ASP A 349 4.42 -34.95 -18.33
C ASP A 349 5.45 -35.52 -19.32
N SER A 350 5.31 -35.23 -20.61
CA SER A 350 6.27 -35.65 -21.65
C SER A 350 7.46 -34.71 -21.79
N VAL A 351 7.33 -33.45 -21.36
CA VAL A 351 8.38 -32.43 -21.56
C VAL A 351 9.65 -32.77 -20.79
N VAL A 352 9.54 -33.46 -19.65
CA VAL A 352 10.73 -33.92 -18.91
C VAL A 352 11.62 -34.83 -19.75
N GLU A 353 11.03 -35.71 -20.57
CA GLU A 353 11.78 -36.61 -21.43
C GLU A 353 12.45 -35.85 -22.59
N GLU A 354 11.83 -34.77 -23.07
CA GLU A 354 12.45 -33.85 -24.05
C GLU A 354 13.63 -33.06 -23.47
N LEU A 355 13.64 -32.84 -22.15
CA LEU A 355 14.67 -32.06 -21.46
C LEU A 355 15.86 -32.92 -21.00
N VAL A 356 15.61 -34.08 -20.39
CA VAL A 356 16.66 -34.92 -19.78
C VAL A 356 16.80 -36.31 -20.42
N GLY A 357 15.95 -36.68 -21.37
CA GLY A 357 15.95 -37.98 -22.01
C GLY A 357 17.03 -38.15 -23.09
N PRO A 358 17.06 -39.33 -23.74
CA PRO A 358 17.97 -39.61 -24.84
C PRO A 358 17.76 -38.64 -26.01
N GLY A 359 18.85 -38.06 -26.51
CA GLY A 359 18.82 -37.11 -27.64
C GLY A 359 18.55 -35.65 -27.27
N ALA A 360 18.24 -35.34 -26.00
CA ALA A 360 18.15 -33.97 -25.52
C ALA A 360 19.53 -33.28 -25.46
N ASP A 361 19.57 -31.97 -25.61
CA ASP A 361 20.79 -31.18 -25.44
C ASP A 361 21.09 -30.95 -23.94
N ALA A 362 21.74 -31.93 -23.33
CA ALA A 362 22.11 -31.87 -21.93
C ALA A 362 23.08 -30.72 -21.60
N ALA A 363 23.93 -30.33 -22.55
CA ALA A 363 24.86 -29.22 -22.35
C ALA A 363 24.11 -27.89 -22.25
N ALA A 364 23.16 -27.63 -23.16
CA ALA A 364 22.31 -26.45 -23.12
C ALA A 364 21.41 -26.43 -21.89
N LEU A 365 20.86 -27.59 -21.48
CA LEU A 365 20.07 -27.74 -20.25
C LEU A 365 20.90 -27.29 -19.04
N LEU A 366 22.01 -27.96 -18.78
CA LEU A 366 22.81 -27.76 -17.57
C LEU A 366 23.41 -26.36 -17.48
N ALA A 367 23.81 -25.79 -18.62
CA ALA A 367 24.29 -24.41 -18.69
C ALA A 367 23.18 -23.36 -18.42
N GLY A 368 21.92 -23.71 -18.71
CA GLY A 368 20.77 -22.82 -18.53
C GLY A 368 20.12 -22.84 -17.14
N VAL A 369 20.46 -23.83 -16.30
CA VAL A 369 19.95 -23.94 -14.91
C VAL A 369 20.82 -23.08 -13.99
N GLU A 370 20.21 -22.04 -13.40
CA GLU A 370 20.90 -21.07 -12.53
C GLU A 370 21.11 -21.59 -11.10
N ASP A 371 20.15 -22.35 -10.56
CA ASP A 371 20.22 -22.90 -9.20
C ASP A 371 21.04 -24.20 -9.14
N ARG A 372 22.05 -24.23 -8.26
CA ARG A 372 22.94 -25.38 -8.06
C ARG A 372 22.19 -26.68 -7.74
N LEU A 373 21.20 -26.63 -6.83
CA LEU A 373 20.47 -27.84 -6.41
C LEU A 373 19.60 -28.38 -7.55
N LEU A 374 19.04 -27.49 -8.38
CA LEU A 374 18.32 -27.90 -9.59
C LEU A 374 19.26 -28.52 -10.62
N ARG A 375 20.49 -28.02 -10.74
CA ARG A 375 21.50 -28.62 -11.64
C ARG A 375 21.91 -30.02 -11.18
N GLU A 376 22.15 -30.21 -9.88
CA GLU A 376 22.40 -31.54 -9.30
C GLU A 376 21.23 -32.50 -9.55
N ARG A 377 19.99 -32.01 -9.44
CA ARG A 377 18.79 -32.80 -9.75
C ARG A 377 18.73 -33.20 -11.23
N ALA A 378 19.00 -32.26 -12.15
CA ALA A 378 19.04 -32.53 -13.58
C ALA A 378 20.11 -33.59 -13.93
N LEU A 379 21.31 -33.48 -13.35
CA LEU A 379 22.38 -34.46 -13.51
C LEU A 379 21.96 -35.86 -13.05
N GLY A 380 21.33 -35.97 -11.87
CA GLY A 380 20.77 -37.23 -11.39
C GLY A 380 19.75 -37.83 -12.35
N MET A 381 18.84 -37.00 -12.88
CA MET A 381 17.84 -37.46 -13.85
C MET A 381 18.45 -37.90 -15.19
N ILE A 382 19.50 -37.23 -15.65
CA ILE A 382 20.29 -37.63 -16.83
C ILE A 382 20.94 -39.00 -16.59
N ARG A 383 21.60 -39.20 -15.44
CA ARG A 383 22.24 -40.46 -15.07
C ARG A 383 21.26 -41.63 -15.05
N GLU A 384 20.01 -41.40 -14.66
CA GLU A 384 18.96 -42.41 -14.63
C GLU A 384 18.37 -42.74 -16.01
N ARG A 385 18.39 -41.80 -16.96
CA ARG A 385 17.62 -41.88 -18.22
C ARG A 385 18.44 -42.09 -19.48
N ARG A 386 19.75 -41.83 -19.42
CA ARG A 386 20.60 -41.76 -20.60
C ARG A 386 21.75 -42.74 -20.50
N ASP A 387 22.02 -43.46 -21.59
CA ASP A 387 23.18 -44.36 -21.68
C ASP A 387 24.51 -43.58 -21.83
N ASP A 388 24.47 -42.37 -22.40
CA ASP A 388 25.62 -41.49 -22.63
C ASP A 388 25.93 -40.57 -21.43
N TRP A 389 25.35 -40.83 -20.25
CA TRP A 389 25.48 -39.95 -19.08
C TRP A 389 26.92 -39.69 -18.64
N VAL A 390 27.82 -40.67 -18.79
CA VAL A 390 29.26 -40.52 -18.47
C VAL A 390 29.89 -39.44 -19.34
N GLU A 391 29.55 -39.42 -20.63
CA GLU A 391 30.03 -38.43 -21.58
C GLU A 391 29.48 -37.04 -21.25
N VAL A 392 28.18 -36.95 -20.98
CA VAL A 392 27.54 -35.69 -20.54
C VAL A 392 28.20 -35.13 -19.29
N TYR A 393 28.46 -35.97 -18.28
CA TYR A 393 29.14 -35.55 -17.05
C TYR A 393 30.55 -35.05 -17.35
N ARG A 394 31.31 -35.75 -18.20
CA ARG A 394 32.66 -35.37 -18.60
C ARG A 394 32.69 -34.01 -19.31
N GLU A 395 31.78 -33.78 -20.25
CA GLU A 395 31.68 -32.51 -20.97
C GLU A 395 31.25 -31.36 -20.05
N HIS A 396 30.33 -31.62 -19.12
CA HIS A 396 29.88 -30.62 -18.17
C HIS A 396 30.95 -30.26 -17.14
N PHE A 397 31.71 -31.25 -16.66
CA PHE A 397 32.83 -31.06 -15.72
C PHE A 397 33.86 -30.04 -16.21
N GLN A 398 34.08 -29.95 -17.53
CA GLN A 398 35.02 -28.99 -18.11
C GLN A 398 34.56 -27.53 -17.99
N ARG A 399 33.26 -27.29 -17.80
CA ARG A 399 32.65 -25.95 -17.78
C ARG A 399 32.11 -25.56 -16.41
N GLU A 400 31.96 -26.52 -15.50
CA GLU A 400 31.44 -26.30 -14.16
C GLU A 400 32.47 -25.58 -13.28
N ALA A 401 31.96 -24.69 -12.43
CA ALA A 401 32.75 -23.90 -11.50
C ALA A 401 32.37 -24.18 -10.04
N ASP A 402 31.22 -24.78 -9.77
CA ASP A 402 30.78 -25.10 -8.42
C ASP A 402 31.47 -26.37 -7.88
N PRO A 403 32.23 -26.28 -6.77
CA PRO A 403 32.95 -27.42 -6.18
C PRO A 403 32.08 -28.64 -5.86
N ARG A 404 30.83 -28.43 -5.44
CA ARG A 404 29.94 -29.54 -5.07
C ARG A 404 29.43 -30.28 -6.30
N VAL A 405 29.12 -29.54 -7.37
CA VAL A 405 28.74 -30.15 -8.64
C VAL A 405 29.93 -30.88 -9.26
N LEU A 406 31.14 -30.30 -9.22
CA LEU A 406 32.38 -30.98 -9.66
C LEU A 406 32.62 -32.29 -8.92
N THR A 407 32.40 -32.29 -7.60
CA THR A 407 32.49 -33.52 -6.77
C THR A 407 31.47 -34.56 -7.21
N LEU A 408 30.20 -34.18 -7.37
CA LEU A 408 29.13 -35.07 -7.82
C LEU A 408 29.44 -35.67 -9.21
N LEU A 409 29.97 -34.86 -10.12
CA LEU A 409 30.34 -35.30 -11.47
C LEU A 409 31.47 -36.32 -11.41
N LEU A 410 32.57 -36.01 -10.71
CA LEU A 410 33.73 -36.90 -10.64
C LEU A 410 33.37 -38.20 -9.91
N ASP A 411 32.74 -38.13 -8.74
CA ASP A 411 32.36 -39.31 -7.97
C ASP A 411 31.39 -40.19 -8.77
N GLY A 412 30.43 -39.58 -9.48
CA GLY A 412 29.54 -40.29 -10.39
C GLY A 412 30.29 -41.01 -11.52
N ILE A 413 31.22 -40.33 -12.20
CA ILE A 413 32.04 -40.95 -13.26
C ILE A 413 32.92 -42.05 -12.67
N ALA A 414 33.54 -41.86 -11.51
CA ALA A 414 34.42 -42.84 -10.87
C ALA A 414 33.67 -44.13 -10.51
N GLU A 415 32.41 -44.01 -10.07
CA GLU A 415 31.56 -45.17 -9.76
C GLU A 415 31.13 -45.94 -11.02
N GLY A 416 30.77 -45.24 -12.11
CA GLY A 416 30.25 -45.88 -13.32
C GLY A 416 31.31 -46.25 -14.37
N ALA A 417 32.41 -45.52 -14.42
CA ALA A 417 33.47 -45.61 -15.42
C ALA A 417 34.82 -45.13 -14.84
N PRO A 418 35.43 -45.89 -13.92
CA PRO A 418 36.64 -45.46 -13.20
C PRO A 418 37.80 -45.07 -14.13
N GLU A 419 38.00 -45.82 -15.21
CA GLU A 419 39.05 -45.50 -16.20
C GLU A 419 38.84 -44.15 -16.91
N VAL A 420 37.60 -43.65 -16.98
CA VAL A 420 37.29 -42.34 -17.54
C VAL A 420 37.55 -41.24 -16.53
N ALA A 421 37.29 -41.50 -15.23
CA ALA A 421 37.63 -40.57 -14.16
C ALA A 421 39.15 -40.35 -14.06
N ASP A 422 39.94 -41.43 -14.09
CA ASP A 422 41.40 -41.35 -14.07
C ASP A 422 41.93 -40.50 -15.23
N ARG A 423 41.46 -40.77 -16.46
CA ARG A 423 41.82 -40.00 -17.66
C ARG A 423 41.41 -38.53 -17.54
N LEU A 424 40.23 -38.24 -16.98
CA LEU A 424 39.75 -36.88 -16.79
C LEU A 424 40.65 -36.09 -15.83
N LEU A 425 41.12 -36.74 -14.75
CA LEU A 425 42.06 -36.14 -13.80
C LEU A 425 43.45 -35.94 -14.40
N ASP A 426 43.96 -36.94 -15.14
CA ASP A 426 45.23 -36.84 -15.86
C ASP A 426 45.21 -35.67 -16.87
N ASP A 427 44.13 -35.55 -17.65
CA ASP A 427 43.95 -34.46 -18.60
C ASP A 427 43.85 -33.09 -17.91
N LEU A 428 43.18 -33.02 -16.76
CA LEU A 428 43.07 -31.80 -15.95
C LEU A 428 44.42 -31.35 -15.41
N LEU A 429 45.24 -32.29 -14.92
CA LEU A 429 46.60 -32.03 -14.43
C LEU A 429 47.55 -31.64 -15.56
N ALA A 430 47.42 -32.27 -16.73
CA ALA A 430 48.23 -31.95 -17.90
C ALA A 430 47.87 -30.60 -18.53
N GLN A 431 46.59 -30.22 -18.51
CA GLN A 431 46.07 -29.02 -19.17
C GLN A 431 45.14 -28.19 -18.26
N PRO A 432 45.64 -27.67 -17.11
CA PRO A 432 44.81 -27.02 -16.09
C PRO A 432 44.07 -25.76 -16.60
N ARG A 433 44.58 -25.13 -17.67
CA ARG A 433 43.96 -23.95 -18.28
C ARG A 433 42.64 -24.23 -19.01
N ARG A 434 42.35 -25.49 -19.35
CA ARG A 434 41.10 -25.85 -20.06
C ARG A 434 39.89 -25.83 -19.13
N SER A 435 40.11 -26.18 -17.87
CA SER A 435 39.07 -26.20 -16.83
C SER A 435 39.63 -25.60 -15.52
N PRO A 436 39.90 -24.28 -15.47
CA PRO A 436 40.63 -23.68 -14.36
C PRO A 436 39.94 -23.87 -13.00
N ALA A 437 38.61 -23.79 -12.97
CA ALA A 437 37.84 -23.97 -11.74
C ALA A 437 37.95 -25.41 -11.21
N ALA A 438 37.82 -26.40 -12.10
CA ALA A 438 38.02 -27.81 -11.74
C ALA A 438 39.44 -28.09 -11.24
N PHE A 439 40.46 -27.46 -11.81
CA PHE A 439 41.84 -27.63 -11.33
C PHE A 439 42.04 -27.06 -9.93
N VAL A 440 41.53 -25.84 -9.67
CA VAL A 440 41.58 -25.23 -8.33
C VAL A 440 40.88 -26.13 -7.31
N TRP A 441 39.67 -26.59 -7.64
CA TRP A 441 38.91 -27.52 -6.81
C TRP A 441 39.69 -28.81 -6.50
N LEU A 442 40.36 -29.41 -7.50
CA LEU A 442 41.16 -30.62 -7.30
C LEU A 442 42.32 -30.38 -6.32
N CYS A 443 43.01 -29.24 -6.44
CA CYS A 443 44.08 -28.87 -5.51
C CYS A 443 43.58 -28.66 -4.08
N GLU A 444 42.42 -28.00 -3.91
CA GLU A 444 41.79 -27.79 -2.61
C GLU A 444 41.41 -29.14 -1.98
N ARG A 445 40.78 -30.03 -2.74
CA ARG A 445 40.40 -31.37 -2.29
C ARG A 445 41.61 -32.21 -1.85
N ALA A 446 42.70 -32.20 -2.63
CA ALA A 446 43.93 -32.93 -2.28
C ALA A 446 44.58 -32.40 -0.99
N SER A 447 44.55 -31.09 -0.76
CA SER A 447 45.06 -30.49 0.48
C SER A 447 44.23 -30.87 1.72
N GLU A 448 42.93 -31.09 1.57
CA GLU A 448 42.05 -31.52 2.66
C GLU A 448 42.23 -33.01 2.97
N GLU A 449 42.42 -33.85 1.95
CA GLU A 449 42.68 -35.29 2.10
C GLU A 449 44.07 -35.58 2.71
N GLU A 450 45.09 -34.75 2.47
CA GLU A 450 46.41 -34.87 3.13
C GLU A 450 46.42 -34.39 4.60
N ALA A 451 45.41 -33.63 5.04
CA ALA A 451 45.31 -33.07 6.38
C ALA A 451 44.54 -33.96 7.38
N LEU A 452 43.89 -35.01 6.90
CA LEU A 452 43.16 -36.04 7.66
C LEU A 452 44.00 -37.30 7.85
#